data_AF-A0A537SN67-F1
#
_entry.id   AF-A0A537SN67-F1
#
_cell.length_a   1.000
_cell.length_b   1.000
_cell.length_c   1.000
_cell.angle_alpha   90.00
_cell.angle_beta   90.00
_cell.angle_gamma   90.00
#
_symmetry.space_group_name_H-M   'P 1'
#
loop_
_entity.id
_entity.type
_entity.pdbx_description
1 polymer ?
#
loop_
_entity_poly.entity_id
_entity_poly.type
_entity_poly.pdbx_seq_one_letter_code
_entity_poly.pdbx_strand_id
1 'polypeptide(L)'
;MARKTPRRATRRSARKAPRRTAQTLRRPRARAAAELKSPAARSAADHAAAAGALPQWTTAEIEEAFRRFKAARPEPKGELEHINPFTLLVAVVLSAQATDAGVNKATPALFAVADTPEKMAALGEQRVQQLIKTIGLYRTKAKNLVGLSKKIVEEHGGQVPRTRETLEALPGVGRKTANVVLNVAFG
;
A
#
# COMPACT_ATOMS: atom_id res chain seq x y z
N MET A 1 43.48 56.88 46.03
CA MET A 1 43.09 57.42 47.35
C MET A 1 41.71 56.86 47.71
N ALA A 2 41.62 56.00 48.74
CA ALA A 2 40.83 56.23 49.97
C ALA A 2 39.30 56.05 49.75
N ARG A 3 38.51 55.16 50.39
CA ARG A 3 38.55 54.34 51.63
C ARG A 3 37.56 53.17 51.43
N LYS A 4 37.92 51.91 51.67
CA LYS A 4 37.54 51.07 52.84
C LYS A 4 36.24 51.47 53.58
N THR A 5 35.22 50.60 53.51
CA THR A 5 34.33 50.27 54.65
C THR A 5 33.78 48.83 54.49
N PRO A 6 33.55 48.07 55.59
CA PRO A 6 33.81 46.63 55.62
C PRO A 6 32.58 45.72 55.66
N ARG A 7 32.89 44.42 55.48
CA ARG A 7 32.10 43.22 55.78
C ARG A 7 31.22 43.33 57.03
N ARG A 8 29.97 42.88 56.91
CA ARG A 8 29.15 42.40 58.03
C ARG A 8 28.80 40.94 57.80
N ALA A 9 29.32 40.08 58.68
CA ALA A 9 28.99 38.67 58.74
C ALA A 9 27.61 38.49 59.40
N THR A 10 26.74 37.67 58.80
CA THR A 10 25.54 37.15 59.47
C THR A 10 25.45 35.64 59.27
N ARG A 11 25.79 34.95 60.36
CA ARG A 11 25.33 33.64 60.85
C ARG A 11 24.68 32.67 59.84
N ARG A 12 25.36 31.54 59.65
CA ARG A 12 24.79 30.23 59.29
C ARG A 12 23.49 29.97 60.07
N SER A 13 22.40 29.76 59.34
CA SER A 13 21.27 28.95 59.79
C SER A 13 21.05 27.88 58.72
N ALA A 14 21.29 26.62 59.11
CA ALA A 14 21.13 25.46 58.25
C ALA A 14 19.65 25.26 57.92
N ARG A 15 19.24 25.61 56.70
CA ARG A 15 17.91 25.30 56.19
C ARG A 15 17.94 23.90 55.55
N LYS A 16 17.32 22.96 56.27
CA LYS A 16 17.10 21.55 55.89
C LYS A 16 16.37 21.51 54.53
N ALA A 17 17.02 20.93 53.51
CA ALA A 17 16.42 20.75 52.19
C ALA A 17 15.23 19.77 52.28
N PRO A 18 14.07 20.07 51.67
CA PRO A 18 12.97 19.12 51.62
C PRO A 18 13.33 17.97 50.67
N ARG A 19 13.31 16.73 51.20
CA ARG A 19 13.36 15.50 50.41
C ARG A 19 12.19 15.50 49.43
N ARG A 20 12.44 15.83 48.16
CA ARG A 20 11.49 15.54 47.07
C ARG A 20 11.63 14.06 46.74
N THR A 21 10.60 13.33 47.12
CA THR A 21 10.29 11.96 46.73
C THR A 21 10.55 11.78 45.23
N ALA A 22 11.37 10.77 44.90
CA ALA A 22 11.53 10.33 43.54
C ALA A 22 10.16 9.91 42.99
N GLN A 23 9.56 10.74 42.13
CA GLN A 23 8.46 10.31 41.29
C GLN A 23 9.03 9.28 40.31
N THR A 24 8.80 8.00 40.61
CA THR A 24 8.92 6.93 39.63
C THR A 24 8.09 7.29 38.41
N LEU A 25 8.76 7.68 37.34
CA LEU A 25 8.19 7.83 36.00
C LEU A 25 7.55 6.49 35.62
N ARG A 26 6.22 6.40 35.73
CA ARG A 26 5.47 5.27 35.18
C ARG A 26 5.69 5.30 33.67
N ARG A 27 6.45 4.34 33.17
CA ARG A 27 6.57 4.06 31.73
C ARG A 27 5.14 3.92 31.17
N PRO A 28 4.80 4.55 30.03
CA PRO A 28 3.51 4.32 29.41
C PRO A 28 3.41 2.82 29.13
N ARG A 29 2.35 2.17 29.64
CA ARG A 29 2.06 0.77 29.32
C ARG A 29 2.03 0.67 27.80
N ALA A 30 2.87 -0.20 27.23
CA ALA A 30 2.70 -0.66 25.86
C ALA A 30 1.24 -1.12 25.75
N ARG A 31 0.42 -0.38 24.99
CA ARG A 31 -0.91 -0.86 24.63
C ARG A 31 -0.65 -2.15 23.86
N ALA A 32 -1.15 -3.26 24.39
CA ALA A 32 -1.11 -4.55 23.71
C ALA A 32 -1.59 -4.33 22.27
N ALA A 33 -0.85 -4.87 21.30
CA ALA A 33 -1.35 -4.98 19.94
C ALA A 33 -2.74 -5.59 20.02
N ALA A 34 -3.74 -4.95 19.40
CA ALA A 34 -5.12 -5.41 19.48
C ALA A 34 -5.16 -6.90 19.11
N GLU A 35 -5.58 -7.75 20.05
CA GLU A 35 -5.66 -9.18 19.81
C GLU A 35 -6.60 -9.42 18.64
N LEU A 36 -6.04 -10.04 17.61
CA LEU A 36 -6.76 -10.43 16.43
C LEU A 36 -7.86 -11.43 16.81
N LYS A 37 -9.12 -11.09 16.54
CA LYS A 37 -10.29 -11.96 16.82
C LYS A 37 -10.05 -13.38 16.32
N SER A 38 -10.55 -14.38 17.06
CA SER A 38 -10.51 -15.78 16.66
C SER A 38 -11.23 -16.00 15.31
N PRO A 39 -10.87 -17.04 14.53
CA PRO A 39 -11.48 -17.29 13.23
C PRO A 39 -13.01 -17.36 13.25
N ALA A 40 -13.58 -17.97 14.30
CA ALA A 40 -15.04 -18.05 14.49
C ALA A 40 -15.66 -16.66 14.76
N ALA A 41 -15.00 -15.83 15.58
CA ALA A 41 -15.45 -14.47 15.87
C ALA A 41 -15.32 -13.51 14.67
N ARG A 42 -14.41 -13.79 13.72
CA ARG A 42 -14.32 -13.08 12.44
C ARG A 42 -15.46 -13.48 11.50
N SER A 43 -15.69 -14.78 11.32
CA SER A 43 -16.78 -15.31 10.51
C SER A 43 -18.15 -14.80 10.98
N ALA A 44 -18.42 -14.79 12.28
CA ALA A 44 -19.64 -14.21 12.84
C ALA A 44 -19.77 -12.69 12.58
N ALA A 45 -18.66 -11.95 12.64
CA ALA A 45 -18.64 -10.53 12.32
C ALA A 45 -18.85 -10.26 10.82
N ASP A 46 -18.30 -11.10 9.94
CA ASP A 46 -18.48 -11.01 8.50
C ASP A 46 -19.94 -11.30 8.10
N HIS A 47 -20.58 -12.30 8.72
CA HIS A 47 -22.01 -12.56 8.55
C HIS A 47 -22.89 -11.42 9.05
N ALA A 48 -22.56 -10.81 10.20
CA ALA A 48 -23.27 -9.63 10.71
C ALA A 48 -23.06 -8.41 9.81
N ALA A 49 -21.88 -8.24 9.21
CA ALA A 49 -21.58 -7.20 8.22
C ALA A 49 -22.45 -7.35 6.96
N ALA A 50 -22.53 -8.58 6.44
CA ALA A 50 -23.35 -8.89 5.28
C ALA A 50 -24.85 -8.65 5.54
N ALA A 51 -25.30 -8.83 6.79
CA ALA A 51 -26.66 -8.52 7.24
C ALA A 51 -26.91 -7.02 7.55
N GLY A 52 -25.93 -6.14 7.31
CA GLY A 52 -26.05 -4.71 7.57
C GLY A 52 -26.05 -4.33 9.06
N ALA A 53 -25.71 -5.26 9.95
CA ALA A 53 -25.79 -5.11 11.39
C ALA A 53 -24.50 -4.54 12.03
N LEU A 54 -23.50 -4.17 11.23
CA LEU A 54 -22.31 -3.51 11.76
C LEU A 54 -22.58 -2.03 12.03
N PRO A 55 -22.15 -1.49 13.18
CA PRO A 55 -22.23 -0.06 13.44
C PRO A 55 -21.39 0.70 12.40
N GLN A 56 -22.01 1.67 11.75
CA GLN A 56 -21.32 2.57 10.82
C GLN A 56 -20.40 3.49 11.62
N TRP A 57 -19.16 3.65 11.16
CA TRP A 57 -18.22 4.57 11.80
C TRP A 57 -18.63 6.01 11.57
N THR A 58 -18.48 6.82 12.60
CA THR A 58 -18.58 8.28 12.49
C THR A 58 -17.40 8.83 11.70
N THR A 59 -17.53 10.04 11.14
CA THR A 59 -16.44 10.74 10.46
C THR A 59 -15.19 10.85 11.35
N ALA A 60 -15.36 11.13 12.64
CA ALA A 60 -14.25 11.24 13.59
C ALA A 60 -13.50 9.90 13.79
N GLU A 61 -14.23 8.77 13.78
CA GLU A 61 -13.61 7.44 13.87
C GLU A 61 -12.85 7.09 12.58
N ILE A 62 -13.41 7.42 11.41
CA ILE A 62 -12.74 7.26 10.11
C ILE A 62 -11.45 8.08 10.07
N GLU A 63 -11.50 9.35 10.46
CA GLU A 63 -10.32 10.23 10.52
C GLU A 63 -9.25 9.71 11.47
N GLU A 64 -9.64 9.26 12.67
CA GLU A 64 -8.71 8.67 13.64
C GLU A 64 -8.09 7.37 13.09
N ALA A 65 -8.84 6.55 12.36
CA ALA A 65 -8.31 5.36 11.71
C ALA A 65 -7.27 5.72 10.64
N PHE A 66 -7.57 6.66 9.74
CA PHE A 66 -6.61 7.10 8.72
C PHE A 66 -5.38 7.77 9.33
N ARG A 67 -5.52 8.52 10.43
CA ARG A 67 -4.38 9.07 11.19
C ARG A 67 -3.45 7.96 11.69
N ARG A 68 -4.02 6.86 12.23
CA ARG A 68 -3.24 5.71 12.69
C ARG A 68 -2.60 4.94 11.54
N PHE A 69 -3.29 4.75 10.42
CA PHE A 69 -2.72 4.11 9.24
C PHE A 69 -1.54 4.90 8.70
N LYS A 70 -1.67 6.23 8.56
CA LYS A 70 -0.58 7.12 8.16
C LYS A 70 0.61 7.07 9.12
N ALA A 71 0.36 7.01 10.43
CA ALA A 71 1.44 6.87 11.41
C ALA A 71 2.16 5.51 11.34
N ALA A 72 1.43 4.43 11.04
CA ALA A 72 1.99 3.08 10.93
C ALA A 72 2.74 2.84 9.60
N ARG A 73 2.22 3.36 8.49
CA ARG A 73 2.82 3.29 7.15
C ARG A 73 2.70 4.66 6.47
N PRO A 74 3.69 5.55 6.63
CA PRO A 74 3.65 6.90 6.08
C PRO A 74 3.59 6.94 4.54
N GLU A 75 4.26 5.99 3.90
CA GLU A 75 4.33 5.86 2.44
C GLU A 75 3.93 4.42 2.03
N PRO A 76 2.63 4.10 2.03
CA PRO A 76 2.18 2.80 1.57
C PRO A 76 2.46 2.66 0.07
N LYS A 77 3.04 1.52 -0.32
CA LYS A 77 3.34 1.17 -1.73
C LYS A 77 2.61 -0.11 -2.10
N GLY A 78 2.28 -0.25 -3.38
CA GLY A 78 1.76 -1.51 -3.93
C GLY A 78 2.79 -2.64 -3.84
N GLU A 79 2.32 -3.89 -3.81
CA GLU A 79 3.17 -5.08 -3.66
C GLU A 79 3.57 -5.71 -4.99
N LEU A 80 2.91 -5.32 -6.09
CA LEU A 80 3.19 -5.84 -7.42
C LEU A 80 4.50 -5.27 -7.97
N GLU A 81 5.42 -6.16 -8.34
CA GLU A 81 6.71 -5.80 -8.92
C GLU A 81 6.54 -5.35 -10.38
N HIS A 82 7.08 -4.19 -10.69
CA HIS A 82 7.03 -3.57 -12.01
C HIS A 82 8.20 -2.60 -12.20
N ILE A 83 8.56 -2.33 -13.45
CA ILE A 83 9.70 -1.46 -13.81
C ILE A 83 9.28 -0.20 -14.57
N ASN A 84 8.06 -0.20 -15.12
CA ASN A 84 7.51 0.89 -15.91
C ASN A 84 5.96 0.82 -15.88
N PRO A 85 5.23 1.85 -16.39
CA PRO A 85 3.77 1.85 -16.37
C PRO A 85 3.12 0.67 -17.11
N PHE A 86 3.73 0.16 -18.18
CA PHE A 86 3.20 -0.98 -18.94
C PHE A 86 3.30 -2.28 -18.15
N THR A 87 4.46 -2.56 -17.56
CA THR A 87 4.65 -3.73 -16.69
C THR A 87 3.78 -3.68 -15.45
N LEU A 88 3.49 -2.49 -14.89
CA LEU A 88 2.48 -2.33 -13.85
C LEU A 88 1.09 -2.72 -14.36
N LEU A 89 0.65 -2.19 -15.50
CA LEU A 89 -0.64 -2.52 -16.10
C LEU A 89 -0.79 -4.03 -16.28
N VAL A 90 0.23 -4.69 -16.83
CA VAL A 90 0.26 -6.15 -17.00
C VAL A 90 0.14 -6.86 -15.64
N ALA A 91 0.91 -6.45 -14.63
CA ALA A 91 0.87 -7.06 -13.31
C ALA A 91 -0.52 -6.92 -12.65
N VAL A 92 -1.17 -5.77 -12.77
CA VAL A 92 -2.52 -5.53 -12.21
C VAL A 92 -3.59 -6.34 -12.96
N VAL A 93 -3.48 -6.48 -14.29
CA VAL A 93 -4.39 -7.36 -15.05
C VAL A 93 -4.20 -8.83 -14.64
N LEU A 94 -2.96 -9.24 -14.35
CA LEU A 94 -2.65 -10.60 -13.87
C LEU A 94 -3.14 -10.85 -12.44
N SER A 95 -3.23 -9.83 -11.59
CA SER A 95 -3.65 -9.97 -10.18
C SER A 95 -5.15 -10.23 -10.00
N ALA A 96 -5.97 -10.05 -11.04
CA ALA A 96 -7.38 -10.40 -11.00
C ALA A 96 -7.58 -11.88 -10.57
N GLN A 97 -8.17 -12.10 -9.40
CA GLN A 97 -8.35 -13.44 -8.81
C GLN A 97 -7.03 -14.24 -8.67
N ALA A 98 -5.92 -13.53 -8.39
CA ALA A 98 -4.64 -14.11 -8.05
C ALA A 98 -4.05 -13.37 -6.83
N THR A 99 -3.01 -13.94 -6.23
CA THR A 99 -2.26 -13.28 -5.16
C THR A 99 -1.08 -12.51 -5.75
N ASP A 100 -0.71 -11.40 -5.13
CA ASP A 100 0.44 -10.59 -5.57
C ASP A 100 1.73 -11.42 -5.59
N ALA A 101 1.92 -12.30 -4.60
CA ALA A 101 3.03 -13.27 -4.58
C ALA A 101 3.02 -14.23 -5.80
N GLY A 102 1.84 -14.68 -6.23
CA GLY A 102 1.71 -15.53 -7.42
C GLY A 102 2.03 -14.77 -8.71
N VAL A 103 1.65 -13.49 -8.79
CA VAL A 103 1.97 -12.62 -9.92
C VAL A 103 3.47 -12.34 -9.97
N ASN A 104 4.08 -11.91 -8.87
CA ASN A 104 5.51 -11.60 -8.77
C ASN A 104 6.40 -12.82 -9.02
N LYS A 105 5.89 -14.05 -8.87
CA LYS A 105 6.61 -15.26 -9.28
C LYS A 105 6.64 -15.47 -10.79
N ALA A 106 5.60 -15.04 -11.51
CA ALA A 106 5.46 -15.28 -12.95
C ALA A 106 5.99 -14.12 -13.80
N THR A 107 5.82 -12.88 -13.33
CA THR A 107 6.16 -11.67 -14.09
C THR A 107 7.65 -11.52 -14.43
N PRO A 108 8.65 -11.95 -13.63
CA PRO A 108 10.06 -11.78 -14.00
C PRO A 108 10.42 -12.48 -15.32
N ALA A 109 9.94 -13.72 -15.51
CA ALA A 109 10.17 -14.47 -16.76
C ALA A 109 9.45 -13.85 -17.96
N LEU A 110 8.26 -13.26 -17.73
CA LEU A 110 7.51 -12.56 -18.77
C LEU A 110 8.19 -11.25 -19.16
N PHE A 111 8.56 -10.41 -18.19
CA PHE A 111 9.13 -9.09 -18.44
C PHE A 111 10.56 -9.16 -18.98
N ALA A 112 11.31 -10.24 -18.70
CA ALA A 112 12.60 -10.48 -19.35
C ALA A 112 12.51 -10.55 -20.88
N VAL A 113 11.35 -10.95 -21.43
CA VAL A 113 11.14 -11.07 -22.88
C VAL A 113 10.15 -10.05 -23.46
N ALA A 114 9.25 -9.52 -22.63
CA ALA A 114 8.18 -8.61 -23.04
C ALA A 114 7.83 -7.57 -21.97
N ASP A 115 8.68 -6.56 -21.85
CA ASP A 115 8.54 -5.40 -20.95
C ASP A 115 7.92 -4.14 -21.60
N THR A 116 7.52 -4.26 -22.87
CA THR A 116 6.93 -3.18 -23.69
C THR A 116 5.71 -3.70 -24.45
N PRO A 117 4.73 -2.84 -24.81
CA PRO A 117 3.57 -3.24 -25.60
C PRO A 117 3.95 -3.95 -26.90
N GLU A 118 4.96 -3.45 -27.61
CA GLU A 118 5.41 -3.99 -28.89
C GLU A 118 5.94 -5.41 -28.72
N LYS A 119 6.82 -5.63 -27.72
CA LYS A 119 7.36 -6.97 -27.44
C LYS A 119 6.26 -7.92 -26.99
N MET A 120 5.31 -7.48 -26.15
CA MET A 120 4.20 -8.33 -25.68
C MET A 120 3.24 -8.70 -26.82
N ALA A 121 2.93 -7.76 -27.70
CA ALA A 121 2.12 -7.99 -28.88
C ALA A 121 2.78 -8.98 -29.85
N ALA A 122 4.10 -8.86 -30.04
CA ALA A 122 4.89 -9.74 -30.90
C ALA A 122 5.13 -11.14 -30.31
N LEU A 123 5.19 -11.27 -28.97
CA LEU A 123 5.46 -12.53 -28.29
C LEU A 123 4.42 -13.62 -28.59
N GLY A 124 3.17 -13.20 -28.84
CA GLY A 124 2.06 -14.08 -29.20
C GLY A 124 1.42 -14.77 -28.00
N GLU A 125 0.14 -15.11 -28.16
CA GLU A 125 -0.69 -15.61 -27.06
C GLU A 125 -0.16 -16.91 -26.46
N GLN A 126 0.23 -17.88 -27.29
CA GLN A 126 0.72 -19.19 -26.82
C GLN A 126 1.95 -19.06 -25.92
N ARG A 127 2.89 -18.18 -26.27
CA ARG A 127 4.10 -17.99 -25.48
C ARG A 127 3.81 -17.27 -24.18
N VAL A 128 2.93 -16.27 -24.18
CA VAL A 128 2.44 -15.62 -22.96
C VAL A 128 1.78 -16.66 -22.04
N GLN A 129 0.86 -17.48 -22.57
CA GLN A 129 0.19 -18.53 -21.79
C GLN A 129 1.18 -19.44 -21.05
N GLN A 130 2.27 -19.86 -21.72
CA GLN A 130 3.29 -20.70 -21.10
C GLN A 130 4.01 -20.02 -19.92
N LEU A 131 4.29 -18.72 -20.04
CA LEU A 131 5.01 -17.93 -19.03
C LEU A 131 4.14 -17.65 -17.80
N ILE A 132 2.83 -17.48 -17.99
CA ILE A 132 1.89 -17.17 -16.89
C ILE A 132 0.99 -18.35 -16.48
N LYS A 133 1.32 -19.58 -16.91
CA LYS A 133 0.47 -20.78 -16.68
C LYS A 133 0.18 -21.11 -15.21
N THR A 134 0.99 -20.58 -14.28
CA THR A 134 0.82 -20.74 -12.84
C THR A 134 -0.28 -19.84 -12.26
N ILE A 135 -0.77 -18.87 -13.03
CA ILE A 135 -1.81 -17.92 -12.62
C ILE A 135 -3.19 -18.46 -13.04
N GLY A 136 -4.18 -18.32 -12.16
CA GLY A 136 -5.57 -18.64 -12.49
C GLY A 136 -6.07 -17.84 -13.70
N LEU A 137 -6.87 -18.46 -14.56
CA LEU A 137 -7.43 -17.86 -15.78
C LEU A 137 -6.37 -17.44 -16.83
N TYR A 138 -5.19 -18.07 -16.82
CA TYR A 138 -4.06 -17.67 -17.67
C TYR A 138 -4.37 -17.60 -19.17
N ARG A 139 -5.29 -18.42 -19.70
CA ARG A 139 -5.65 -18.40 -21.14
C ARG A 139 -6.32 -17.09 -21.52
N THR A 140 -7.39 -16.72 -20.81
CA THR A 140 -8.09 -15.45 -21.00
C THR A 140 -7.18 -14.26 -20.70
N LYS A 141 -6.35 -14.36 -19.64
CA LYS A 141 -5.38 -13.32 -19.32
C LYS A 141 -4.35 -13.14 -20.43
N ALA A 142 -3.78 -14.21 -20.98
CA ALA A 142 -2.83 -14.12 -22.09
C ALA A 142 -3.45 -13.47 -23.33
N LYS A 143 -4.67 -13.87 -23.69
CA LYS A 143 -5.44 -13.24 -24.77
C LYS A 143 -5.62 -11.73 -24.52
N ASN A 144 -6.00 -11.34 -23.31
CA ASN A 144 -6.16 -9.94 -22.93
C ASN A 144 -4.83 -9.19 -22.98
N LEU A 145 -3.73 -9.76 -22.47
CA LEU A 145 -2.41 -9.11 -22.48
C LEU A 145 -1.92 -8.84 -23.90
N VAL A 146 -2.08 -9.79 -24.82
CA VAL A 146 -1.71 -9.59 -26.22
C VAL A 146 -2.65 -8.56 -26.87
N GLY A 147 -3.96 -8.66 -26.64
CA GLY A 147 -4.96 -7.75 -27.19
C GLY A 147 -4.79 -6.30 -26.72
N LEU A 148 -4.60 -6.08 -25.41
CA LEU A 148 -4.35 -4.75 -24.86
C LEU A 148 -3.03 -4.18 -25.35
N SER A 149 -1.99 -5.02 -25.51
CA SER A 149 -0.70 -4.56 -26.01
C SER A 149 -0.79 -4.09 -27.46
N LYS A 150 -1.50 -4.83 -28.32
CA LYS A 150 -1.80 -4.41 -29.69
C LYS A 150 -2.55 -3.08 -29.71
N LYS A 151 -3.63 -2.96 -28.92
CA LYS A 151 -4.43 -1.74 -28.84
C LYS A 151 -3.61 -0.54 -28.37
N ILE A 152 -2.69 -0.71 -27.42
CA ILE A 152 -1.77 0.34 -26.97
C ILE A 152 -0.82 0.77 -28.10
N VAL A 153 -0.27 -0.17 -28.86
CA VAL A 153 0.60 0.15 -30.01
C VAL A 153 -0.19 0.91 -31.08
N GLU A 154 -1.36 0.40 -31.45
CA GLU A 154 -2.18 0.89 -32.57
C GLU A 154 -2.85 2.24 -32.27
N GLU A 155 -3.43 2.42 -31.08
CA GLU A 155 -4.27 3.58 -30.74
C GLU A 155 -3.57 4.60 -29.84
N HIS A 156 -2.48 4.20 -29.17
CA HIS A 156 -1.81 5.03 -28.16
C HIS A 156 -0.29 5.16 -28.36
N GLY A 157 0.23 4.74 -29.53
CA GLY A 157 1.63 4.92 -29.90
C GLY A 157 2.62 4.24 -28.94
N GLY A 158 2.23 3.09 -28.39
CA GLY A 158 3.08 2.32 -27.47
C GLY A 158 3.11 2.85 -26.03
N GLN A 159 2.31 3.87 -25.71
CA GLN A 159 2.27 4.46 -24.37
C GLN A 159 1.00 4.06 -23.61
N VAL A 160 1.17 3.73 -22.32
CA VAL A 160 0.02 3.44 -21.45
C VAL A 160 -0.87 4.69 -21.33
N PRO A 161 -2.17 4.59 -21.64
CA PRO A 161 -3.07 5.74 -21.56
C PRO A 161 -3.18 6.30 -20.15
N ARG A 162 -3.38 7.62 -20.05
CA ARG A 162 -3.44 8.36 -18.78
C ARG A 162 -4.86 8.81 -18.41
N THR A 163 -5.88 8.32 -19.10
CA THR A 163 -7.28 8.56 -18.72
C THR A 163 -7.97 7.25 -18.38
N ARG A 164 -8.92 7.32 -17.45
CA ARG A 164 -9.64 6.13 -16.98
C ARG A 164 -10.45 5.49 -18.10
N GLU A 165 -11.08 6.32 -18.93
CA GLU A 165 -11.94 5.89 -20.03
C GLU A 165 -11.16 5.12 -21.09
N THR A 166 -9.95 5.59 -21.44
CA THR A 166 -9.09 4.91 -22.40
C THR A 166 -8.46 3.63 -21.84
N LEU A 167 -8.12 3.62 -20.54
CA LEU A 167 -7.70 2.40 -19.86
C LEU A 167 -8.82 1.35 -19.79
N GLU A 168 -10.05 1.73 -19.43
CA GLU A 168 -11.21 0.82 -19.36
C GLU A 168 -11.60 0.25 -20.74
N ALA A 169 -11.18 0.88 -21.85
CA ALA A 169 -11.37 0.34 -23.20
C ALA A 169 -10.37 -0.79 -23.55
N LEU A 170 -9.32 -1.00 -22.73
CA LEU A 170 -8.35 -2.06 -22.95
C LEU A 170 -8.89 -3.43 -22.50
N PRO A 171 -8.66 -4.52 -23.26
CA PRO A 171 -9.06 -5.87 -22.88
C PRO A 171 -8.53 -6.27 -21.49
N GLY A 172 -9.45 -6.72 -20.62
CA GLY A 172 -9.09 -7.16 -19.26
C GLY A 172 -8.89 -6.04 -18.25
N VAL A 173 -9.12 -4.78 -18.63
CA VAL A 173 -9.03 -3.62 -17.74
C VAL A 173 -10.43 -3.13 -17.37
N GLY A 174 -10.79 -3.29 -16.09
CA GLY A 174 -12.00 -2.68 -15.54
C GLY A 174 -11.69 -1.42 -14.74
N ARG A 175 -12.73 -0.76 -14.22
CA ARG A 175 -12.63 0.47 -13.41
C ARG A 175 -11.58 0.40 -12.29
N LYS A 176 -11.56 -0.70 -11.54
CA LYS A 176 -10.60 -0.89 -10.44
C LYS A 176 -9.15 -0.93 -10.96
N THR A 177 -8.91 -1.69 -12.03
CA THR A 177 -7.59 -1.80 -12.67
C THR A 177 -7.13 -0.43 -13.17
N ALA A 178 -7.99 0.30 -13.86
CA ALA A 178 -7.68 1.65 -14.34
C ALA A 178 -7.30 2.59 -13.20
N ASN A 179 -8.08 2.62 -12.12
CA ASN A 179 -7.79 3.46 -10.95
C ASN A 179 -6.46 3.13 -10.29
N VAL A 180 -6.13 1.83 -10.15
CA VAL A 180 -4.84 1.41 -9.58
C VAL A 180 -3.68 1.88 -10.46
N VAL A 181 -3.78 1.70 -11.78
CA VAL A 181 -2.73 2.12 -12.72
C VAL A 181 -2.54 3.63 -12.69
N LEU A 182 -3.64 4.41 -12.73
CA LEU A 182 -3.55 5.87 -12.66
C LEU A 182 -2.87 6.32 -11.37
N ASN A 183 -3.34 5.84 -10.23
CA ASN A 183 -2.81 6.25 -8.94
C ASN A 183 -1.33 5.87 -8.72
N VAL A 184 -0.94 4.66 -9.14
CA VAL A 184 0.42 4.14 -8.86
C VAL A 184 1.44 4.62 -9.90
N ALA A 185 1.09 4.66 -11.19
CA ALA A 185 2.03 5.07 -12.24
C ALA A 185 2.07 6.57 -12.51
N PHE A 186 0.97 7.29 -12.28
CA PHE A 186 0.83 8.68 -12.73
C PHE A 186 0.47 9.69 -11.62
N GLY A 187 0.13 9.23 -10.42
CA GLY A 187 -0.19 10.06 -9.24
C GLY A 187 -1.68 10.36 -9.10
#